data_AF-A0A497NZV2-F1
#
_entry.id   AF-A0A497NZV2-F1
#
_cell.length_a   1.000
_cell.length_b   1.000
_cell.length_c   1.000
_cell.angle_alpha   90.00
_cell.angle_beta   90.00
_cell.angle_gamma   90.00
#
_symmetry.space_group_name_H-M   'P 1'
#
loop_
_entity.id
_entity.type
_entity.pdbx_description
1 polymer ?
#
loop_
_entity_poly.entity_id
_entity_poly.type
_entity_poly.pdbx_seq_one_letter_code
_entity_poly.pdbx_strand_id
1 'polypeptide(L)'
;SSALLLIGLFFIYSFNIWIFALLLFLAGVGGSTYHPLGISFLIDLYPEKRGQIMGYHQTGGAIGSFISPLLIGVIVASYGWKSAFLSISLLGFLLTPVLWFFLKDIKQVYNNKKEKIKRTYSPALLLILTSAIYIVGFRGLNAFAIQYFNEGKAFTFNEATLLFSILQIAGIFSGPISGRLSDVFGRKKIIFSLIMLNSLSLFLMTMTHSILLYLACILFGFAIFGLLAITDAYLSEITPEESLRSMIGLNLSISFIVGTIIPPLLGNMIDIYGFTLSFAVLSATSLLSILPLTRIRERT
;
A
#
# COMPACT_ATOMS: atom_id res chain seq x y z
N SER A 1 4.56 19.79 0.92
CA SER A 1 4.73 19.91 2.37
C SER A 1 4.10 21.16 2.98
N SER A 2 4.18 22.35 2.35
CA SER A 2 3.40 23.54 2.73
C SER A 2 1.88 23.34 2.61
N ALA A 3 1.42 22.58 1.60
CA ALA A 3 0.02 22.19 1.46
C ALA A 3 -0.49 21.39 2.68
N LEU A 4 0.29 20.43 3.19
CA LEU A 4 -0.09 19.65 4.37
C LEU A 4 -0.21 20.53 5.63
N LEU A 5 0.64 21.56 5.78
CA LEU A 5 0.54 22.51 6.89
C LEU A 5 -0.73 23.37 6.81
N LEU A 6 -1.03 23.90 5.63
CA LEU A 6 -2.28 24.65 5.38
C LEU A 6 -3.51 23.77 5.65
N ILE A 7 -3.46 22.51 5.24
CA ILE A 7 -4.49 21.52 5.50
C ILE A 7 -4.68 21.31 7.01
N GLY A 8 -3.60 21.08 7.76
CA GLY A 8 -3.63 20.90 9.22
C GLY A 8 -4.16 22.10 9.99
N LEU A 9 -3.72 23.31 9.64
CA LEU A 9 -4.19 24.55 10.27
C LEU A 9 -5.66 24.84 9.96
N PHE A 10 -6.11 24.53 8.74
CA PHE A 10 -7.49 24.77 8.32
C PHE A 10 -8.49 23.76 8.90
N PHE A 11 -8.04 22.52 9.18
CA PHE A 11 -8.81 21.49 9.89
C PHE A 11 -9.31 21.93 11.27
N ILE A 12 -8.65 22.90 11.89
CA ILE A 12 -9.08 23.45 13.18
C ILE A 12 -10.37 24.27 13.01
N TYR A 13 -10.52 25.01 11.90
CA TYR A 13 -11.40 26.17 11.80
C TYR A 13 -12.57 26.08 10.79
N SER A 14 -12.61 25.10 9.89
CA SER A 14 -13.66 25.05 8.85
C SER A 14 -14.46 23.75 8.85
N PHE A 15 -15.79 23.89 8.75
CA PHE A 15 -16.77 22.80 8.68
C PHE A 15 -17.28 22.55 7.24
N ASN A 16 -16.68 23.19 6.22
CA ASN A 16 -17.15 23.06 4.84
C ASN A 16 -16.55 21.84 4.14
N ILE A 17 -17.40 20.86 3.82
CA ILE A 17 -17.04 19.60 3.14
C ILE A 17 -16.31 19.82 1.81
N TRP A 18 -16.64 20.88 1.05
CA TRP A 18 -16.01 21.16 -0.24
C TRP A 18 -14.58 21.64 -0.09
N ILE A 19 -14.31 22.44 0.93
CA ILE A 19 -12.94 22.88 1.23
C ILE A 19 -12.13 21.68 1.74
N PHE A 20 -12.73 20.84 2.58
CA PHE A 20 -12.11 19.58 3.01
C PHE A 20 -11.75 18.68 1.81
N ALA A 21 -12.67 18.50 0.86
CA ALA A 21 -12.42 17.73 -0.35
C ALA A 21 -11.31 18.34 -1.22
N LEU A 22 -11.30 19.67 -1.40
CA LEU A 22 -10.23 20.37 -2.14
C LEU A 22 -8.86 20.20 -1.46
N LEU A 23 -8.81 20.30 -0.14
CA LEU A 23 -7.61 20.13 0.65
C LEU A 23 -7.07 18.68 0.56
N LEU A 24 -7.94 17.68 0.67
CA LEU A 24 -7.56 16.28 0.44
C LEU A 24 -7.09 16.04 -1.00
N PHE A 25 -7.73 16.66 -1.98
CA PHE A 25 -7.30 16.60 -3.38
C PHE A 25 -5.89 17.17 -3.55
N LEU A 26 -5.60 18.35 -2.99
CA LEU A 26 -4.27 18.97 -3.05
C LEU A 26 -3.21 18.14 -2.31
N ALA A 27 -3.56 17.56 -1.15
CA ALA A 27 -2.69 16.59 -0.48
C ALA A 27 -2.42 15.36 -1.36
N GLY A 28 -3.43 14.84 -2.05
CA GLY A 28 -3.29 13.73 -2.99
C GLY A 28 -2.37 14.05 -4.17
N VAL A 29 -2.51 15.23 -4.77
CA VAL A 29 -1.63 15.72 -5.84
C VAL A 29 -0.19 15.86 -5.34
N GLY A 30 0.02 16.40 -4.15
CA GLY A 30 1.36 16.45 -3.55
C GLY A 30 1.92 15.04 -3.25
N GLY A 31 1.07 14.17 -2.71
CA GLY A 31 1.37 12.79 -2.35
C GLY A 31 1.71 11.88 -3.54
N SER A 32 1.13 12.12 -4.70
CA SER A 32 1.40 11.26 -5.87
C SER A 32 2.78 11.48 -6.49
N THR A 33 3.40 12.63 -6.26
CA THR A 33 4.71 12.97 -6.85
C THR A 33 5.89 12.40 -6.06
N TYR A 34 5.80 12.30 -4.74
CA TYR A 34 6.98 11.98 -3.92
C TYR A 34 7.49 10.55 -4.12
N HIS A 35 6.59 9.58 -4.21
CA HIS A 35 6.97 8.16 -4.28
C HIS A 35 7.77 7.83 -5.55
N PRO A 36 7.28 8.12 -6.77
CA PRO A 36 8.01 7.82 -8.00
C PRO A 36 9.27 8.68 -8.16
N LEU A 37 9.23 9.96 -7.74
CA LEU A 37 10.40 10.85 -7.82
C LEU A 37 11.50 10.43 -6.85
N GLY A 38 11.15 10.09 -5.60
CA GLY A 38 12.11 9.65 -4.58
C GLY A 38 12.81 8.35 -4.98
N ILE A 39 12.05 7.38 -5.50
CA ILE A 39 12.61 6.11 -6.00
C ILE A 39 13.57 6.36 -7.16
N SER A 40 13.16 7.17 -8.14
CA SER A 40 14.00 7.48 -9.31
C SER A 40 15.28 8.21 -8.90
N PHE A 41 15.16 9.20 -8.02
CA PHE A 41 16.29 9.95 -7.47
C PHE A 41 17.31 9.05 -6.77
N LEU A 42 16.84 8.12 -5.94
CA LEU A 42 17.69 7.18 -5.21
C LEU A 42 18.42 6.19 -6.15
N ILE A 43 17.74 5.72 -7.18
CA ILE A 43 18.30 4.81 -8.19
C ILE A 43 19.37 5.51 -9.05
N ASP A 44 19.16 6.78 -9.36
CA ASP A 44 20.11 7.61 -10.12
C ASP A 44 21.33 7.99 -9.28
N LEU A 45 21.16 8.25 -7.97
CA LEU A 45 22.26 8.59 -7.06
C LEU A 45 23.17 7.40 -6.73
N TYR A 46 22.59 6.19 -6.70
CA TYR A 46 23.29 4.96 -6.30
C TYR A 46 23.10 3.82 -7.33
N PRO A 47 23.61 3.98 -8.56
CA PRO A 47 23.36 3.03 -9.65
C PRO A 47 23.88 1.61 -9.37
N GLU A 48 24.96 1.46 -8.60
CA GLU A 48 25.52 0.15 -8.25
C GLU A 48 24.87 -0.52 -7.04
N LYS A 49 24.12 0.24 -6.22
CA LYS A 49 23.52 -0.24 -4.97
C LYS A 49 22.00 -0.08 -4.95
N ARG A 50 21.36 -0.09 -6.12
CA ARG A 50 19.91 0.13 -6.31
C ARG A 50 19.07 -0.72 -5.37
N GLY A 51 19.31 -2.03 -5.32
CA GLY A 51 18.56 -2.94 -4.45
C GLY A 51 18.68 -2.61 -2.96
N GLN A 52 19.88 -2.28 -2.49
CA GLN A 52 20.13 -1.95 -1.08
C GLN A 52 19.43 -0.63 -0.69
N ILE A 53 19.56 0.40 -1.53
CA ILE A 53 18.95 1.71 -1.27
C ILE A 53 17.42 1.64 -1.32
N MET A 54 16.86 0.87 -2.26
CA MET A 54 15.42 0.60 -2.31
C MET A 54 14.95 -0.15 -1.07
N GLY A 55 15.74 -1.10 -0.55
CA GLY A 55 15.47 -1.76 0.72
C GLY A 55 15.41 -0.80 1.91
N TYR A 56 16.35 0.16 2.01
CA TYR A 56 16.30 1.19 3.06
C TYR A 56 15.09 2.11 2.91
N HIS A 57 14.75 2.53 1.68
CA HIS A 57 13.56 3.35 1.43
C HIS A 57 12.28 2.63 1.86
N GLN A 58 12.12 1.36 1.49
CA GLN A 58 10.97 0.54 1.88
C GLN A 58 10.91 0.32 3.39
N THR A 59 12.07 0.08 4.03
CA THR A 59 12.15 -0.07 5.50
C THR A 59 11.66 1.20 6.21
N GLY A 60 12.07 2.38 5.75
CA GLY A 60 11.58 3.65 6.29
C GLY A 60 10.07 3.81 6.15
N GLY A 61 9.51 3.46 4.98
CA GLY A 61 8.07 3.46 4.75
C GLY A 61 7.32 2.49 5.68
N ALA A 62 7.87 1.31 5.91
CA ALA A 62 7.28 0.30 6.78
C ALA A 62 7.32 0.71 8.27
N ILE A 63 8.44 1.28 8.73
CA ILE A 63 8.55 1.87 10.07
C ILE A 63 7.50 2.97 10.26
N GLY A 64 7.38 3.89 9.30
CA GLY A 64 6.36 4.93 9.33
C GLY A 64 4.94 4.36 9.38
N SER A 65 4.68 3.33 8.58
CA SER A 65 3.38 2.64 8.50
C SER A 65 3.02 1.88 9.78
N PHE A 66 4.02 1.40 10.52
CA PHE A 66 3.86 0.75 11.82
C PHE A 66 3.67 1.75 12.97
N ILE A 67 4.51 2.79 13.03
CA ILE A 67 4.54 3.74 14.15
C ILE A 67 3.39 4.75 14.04
N SER A 68 3.02 5.16 12.82
CA SER A 68 2.03 6.23 12.63
C SER A 68 0.66 5.91 13.24
N PRO A 69 0.05 4.72 13.09
CA PRO A 69 -1.25 4.47 13.70
C PRO A 69 -1.18 4.43 15.23
N LEU A 70 -0.08 3.98 15.82
CA LEU A 70 0.12 4.01 17.28
C LEU A 70 0.19 5.45 17.79
N LEU A 71 1.02 6.29 17.17
CA LEU A 71 1.15 7.70 17.55
C LEU A 71 -0.15 8.46 17.34
N ILE A 72 -0.80 8.28 16.18
CA ILE A 72 -2.10 8.86 15.88
C ILE A 72 -3.13 8.38 16.91
N GLY A 73 -3.14 7.09 17.24
CA GLY A 73 -4.01 6.50 18.26
C GLY A 73 -3.95 7.25 19.58
N VAL A 74 -2.74 7.41 20.12
CA VAL A 74 -2.49 8.13 21.39
C VAL A 74 -2.89 9.61 21.30
N ILE A 75 -2.56 10.28 20.19
CA ILE A 75 -2.87 11.70 19.99
C ILE A 75 -4.39 11.91 19.93
N VAL A 76 -5.10 11.10 19.14
CA VAL A 76 -6.56 11.19 19.01
C VAL A 76 -7.25 10.92 20.34
N ALA A 77 -6.79 9.90 21.09
CA ALA A 77 -7.37 9.54 22.38
C ALA A 77 -7.18 10.65 23.44
N SER A 78 -6.07 11.39 23.39
CA SER A 78 -5.72 12.38 24.42
C SER A 78 -6.14 13.81 24.06
N TYR A 79 -6.06 14.17 22.78
CA TYR A 79 -6.17 15.55 22.28
C TYR A 79 -7.16 15.70 21.11
N GLY A 80 -7.85 14.63 20.74
CA GLY A 80 -8.85 14.62 19.67
C GLY A 80 -8.26 14.61 18.26
N TRP A 81 -9.10 14.28 17.27
CA TRP A 81 -8.66 14.02 15.88
C TRP A 81 -8.00 15.22 15.17
N LYS A 82 -8.36 16.46 15.52
CA LYS A 82 -7.76 17.67 14.95
C LYS A 82 -6.26 17.78 15.23
N SER A 83 -5.84 17.39 16.44
CA SER A 83 -4.44 17.44 16.86
C SER A 83 -3.56 16.44 16.09
N ALA A 84 -4.12 15.30 15.66
CA ALA A 84 -3.42 14.32 14.83
C ALA A 84 -3.07 14.91 13.45
N PHE A 85 -4.02 15.60 12.81
CA PHE A 85 -3.76 16.31 11.55
C PHE A 85 -2.68 17.37 11.72
N LEU A 86 -2.78 18.22 12.75
CA LEU A 86 -1.76 19.24 13.03
C LEU A 86 -0.37 18.66 13.25
N SER A 87 -0.28 17.54 13.99
CA SER A 87 1.00 16.91 14.28
C SER A 87 1.70 16.41 13.02
N ILE A 88 0.96 15.71 12.14
CA ILE A 88 1.48 15.21 10.85
C ILE A 88 1.87 16.39 9.94
N SER A 89 1.02 17.41 9.88
CA SER A 89 1.23 18.62 9.12
C SER A 89 2.47 19.40 9.55
N LEU A 90 2.68 19.53 10.87
CA LEU A 90 3.84 20.19 11.44
C LEU A 90 5.13 19.40 11.15
N LEU A 91 5.11 18.07 11.34
CA LEU A 91 6.24 17.21 11.01
C LEU A 91 6.62 17.32 9.52
N GLY A 92 5.64 17.26 8.63
CA GLY A 92 5.88 17.42 7.18
C GLY A 92 6.45 18.79 6.82
N PHE A 93 5.98 19.86 7.48
CA PHE A 93 6.53 21.19 7.28
C PHE A 93 7.96 21.31 7.78
N LEU A 94 8.27 20.82 8.98
CA LEU A 94 9.61 20.85 9.56
C LEU A 94 10.63 20.02 8.76
N LEU A 95 10.19 18.94 8.11
CA LEU A 95 11.03 18.17 7.20
C LEU A 95 11.31 18.88 5.88
N THR A 96 10.52 19.88 5.50
CA THR A 96 10.69 20.62 4.23
C THR A 96 12.01 21.36 4.13
N PRO A 97 12.41 22.21 5.10
CA PRO A 97 13.71 22.88 5.04
C PRO A 97 14.86 21.88 5.10
N VAL A 98 14.72 20.79 5.87
CA VAL A 98 15.73 19.72 5.88
C VAL A 98 15.89 19.13 4.47
N LEU A 99 14.80 18.75 3.81
CA LEU A 99 14.90 18.27 2.44
C LEU A 99 15.42 19.35 1.48
N TRP A 100 14.99 20.60 1.62
CA TRP A 100 15.42 21.70 0.75
C TRP A 100 16.93 21.98 0.83
N PHE A 101 17.51 21.96 2.04
CA PHE A 101 18.93 22.26 2.23
C PHE A 101 19.84 21.05 2.04
N PHE A 102 19.33 19.83 2.25
CA PHE A 102 20.16 18.61 2.20
C PHE A 102 19.93 17.76 0.94
N LEU A 103 18.85 17.97 0.16
CA LEU A 103 18.75 17.31 -1.16
C LEU A 103 19.82 17.89 -2.08
N LYS A 104 20.61 17.00 -2.65
CA LYS A 104 21.57 17.34 -3.70
C LYS A 104 20.86 17.35 -5.04
N ASP A 105 21.05 18.40 -5.83
CA ASP A 105 20.56 18.43 -7.21
C ASP A 105 21.27 17.36 -8.04
N ILE A 106 20.50 16.41 -8.55
CA ILE A 106 20.96 15.45 -9.54
C ILE A 106 20.47 15.97 -10.89
N LYS A 107 21.41 16.18 -11.84
CA LYS A 107 21.04 16.40 -13.24
C LYS A 107 20.29 15.16 -13.71
N GLN A 108 18.97 15.27 -13.86
CA GLN A 108 18.16 14.21 -14.44
C GLN A 108 18.75 13.87 -15.81
N VAL A 109 19.19 12.62 -15.97
CA VAL A 109 19.44 12.05 -17.30
C VAL A 109 18.05 11.74 -17.88
N TYR A 110 17.36 12.78 -18.33
CA TYR A 110 16.05 12.65 -18.96
C TYR A 110 16.25 12.01 -20.34
N ASN A 111 16.23 10.68 -20.39
CA ASN A 111 16.36 9.95 -21.63
C ASN A 111 14.99 9.96 -22.32
N ASN A 112 14.78 10.97 -23.16
CA ASN A 112 13.51 11.35 -23.80
C ASN A 112 13.06 10.38 -24.91
N LYS A 113 13.40 9.10 -24.82
CA LYS A 113 12.89 8.10 -25.76
C LYS A 113 11.43 7.83 -25.38
N LYS A 114 10.50 8.43 -26.14
CA LYS A 114 9.09 8.02 -26.17
C LYS A 114 9.06 6.52 -26.44
N GLU A 115 8.90 5.71 -25.39
CA GLU A 115 8.68 4.27 -25.51
C GLU A 115 7.39 4.08 -26.31
N LYS A 116 7.53 3.70 -27.59
CA LYS A 116 6.38 3.24 -28.37
C LYS A 116 5.99 1.90 -27.77
N ILE A 117 4.84 1.86 -27.10
CA ILE A 117 4.20 0.62 -26.63
C ILE A 117 3.94 -0.24 -27.87
N LYS A 118 4.89 -1.10 -28.24
CA LYS A 118 4.77 -2.06 -29.33
C LYS A 118 4.71 -3.44 -28.70
N ARG A 119 3.59 -4.13 -28.99
CA ARG A 119 3.20 -5.48 -28.56
C ARG A 119 2.78 -5.61 -27.09
N THR A 120 1.50 -5.90 -26.90
CA THR A 120 0.84 -6.40 -25.70
C THR A 120 1.58 -7.62 -25.14
N TYR A 121 2.34 -7.46 -24.06
CA TYR A 121 2.95 -8.58 -23.34
C TYR A 121 1.90 -9.25 -22.47
N SER A 122 1.27 -10.31 -23.00
CA SER A 122 0.20 -11.02 -22.29
C SER A 122 0.59 -11.53 -20.89
N PRO A 123 1.83 -12.00 -20.59
CA PRO A 123 2.18 -12.44 -19.24
C PRO A 123 2.25 -11.28 -18.23
N ALA A 124 2.85 -10.16 -18.61
CA ALA A 124 2.96 -8.97 -17.77
C ALA A 124 1.58 -8.38 -17.47
N LEU A 125 0.70 -8.28 -18.47
CA LEU A 125 -0.66 -7.79 -18.28
C LEU A 125 -1.52 -8.74 -17.43
N LEU A 126 -1.34 -10.06 -17.56
CA LEU A 126 -1.98 -11.04 -16.68
C LEU A 126 -1.49 -10.92 -15.23
N LEU A 127 -0.20 -10.65 -15.03
CA LEU A 127 0.36 -10.42 -13.70
C LEU A 127 -0.16 -9.11 -13.10
N ILE A 128 -0.23 -8.05 -13.89
CA ILE A 128 -0.82 -6.78 -13.48
C ILE A 128 -2.30 -6.98 -13.13
N LEU A 129 -3.06 -7.73 -13.93
CA LEU A 129 -4.45 -8.07 -13.63
C LEU A 129 -4.56 -8.89 -12.34
N THR A 130 -3.65 -9.84 -12.11
CA THR A 130 -3.55 -10.59 -10.85
C THR A 130 -3.39 -9.63 -9.66
N SER A 131 -2.47 -8.67 -9.80
CA SER A 131 -2.22 -7.65 -8.77
C SER A 131 -3.38 -6.71 -8.52
N ALA A 132 -4.05 -6.28 -9.59
CA ALA A 132 -5.22 -5.41 -9.51
C ALA A 132 -6.37 -6.06 -8.74
N ILE A 133 -6.47 -7.39 -8.79
CA ILE A 133 -7.51 -8.15 -8.07
C ILE A 133 -7.10 -8.38 -6.61
N TYR A 134 -5.89 -8.89 -6.31
CA TYR A 134 -5.54 -9.15 -4.90
C TYR A 134 -5.39 -7.86 -4.09
N ILE A 135 -5.02 -6.74 -4.73
CA ILE A 135 -4.83 -5.46 -4.03
C ILE A 135 -6.17 -4.88 -3.53
N VAL A 136 -7.31 -5.33 -4.05
CA VAL A 136 -8.65 -4.95 -3.56
C VAL A 136 -8.79 -5.22 -2.07
N GLY A 137 -8.39 -6.41 -1.61
CA GLY A 137 -8.45 -6.78 -0.21
C GLY A 137 -7.59 -5.86 0.68
N PHE A 138 -6.40 -5.50 0.21
CA PHE A 138 -5.52 -4.56 0.90
C PHE A 138 -6.09 -3.16 0.95
N ARG A 139 -6.58 -2.62 -0.17
CA ARG A 139 -7.14 -1.25 -0.21
C ARG A 139 -8.38 -1.12 0.65
N GLY A 140 -9.25 -2.13 0.61
CA GLY A 140 -10.44 -2.19 1.45
C GLY A 140 -10.11 -2.27 2.93
N LEU A 141 -9.24 -3.22 3.31
CA LEU A 141 -8.79 -3.34 4.69
C LEU A 141 -8.07 -2.08 5.16
N ASN A 142 -7.16 -1.51 4.38
CA ASN A 142 -6.39 -0.33 4.77
C ASN A 142 -7.30 0.88 5.06
N ALA A 143 -8.39 1.03 4.29
CA ALA A 143 -9.35 2.11 4.49
C ALA A 143 -10.21 1.94 5.75
N PHE A 144 -10.61 0.70 6.09
CA PHE A 144 -11.62 0.45 7.12
C PHE A 144 -11.14 -0.42 8.29
N ALA A 145 -9.88 -0.84 8.37
CA ALA A 145 -9.41 -1.77 9.40
C ALA A 145 -9.63 -1.27 10.82
N ILE A 146 -9.26 -0.01 11.11
CA ILE A 146 -9.42 0.56 12.45
C ILE A 146 -10.91 0.64 12.80
N GLN A 147 -11.74 1.12 11.87
CA GLN A 147 -13.19 1.19 12.07
C GLN A 147 -13.80 -0.21 12.24
N TYR A 148 -13.33 -1.19 11.46
CA TYR A 148 -13.78 -2.57 11.56
C TYR A 148 -13.45 -3.19 12.91
N PHE A 149 -12.23 -2.99 13.41
CA PHE A 149 -11.86 -3.49 14.74
C PHE A 149 -12.64 -2.77 15.83
N ASN A 150 -12.85 -1.47 15.71
CA ASN A 150 -13.55 -0.68 16.72
C ASN A 150 -15.06 -0.93 16.72
N GLU A 151 -15.74 -0.64 15.61
CA GLU A 151 -17.20 -0.72 15.49
C GLU A 151 -17.68 -2.14 15.17
N GLY A 152 -16.97 -2.86 14.29
CA GLY A 152 -17.36 -4.19 13.84
C GLY A 152 -16.99 -5.33 14.80
N LYS A 153 -15.96 -5.13 15.64
CA LYS A 153 -15.43 -6.15 16.56
C LYS A 153 -15.43 -5.71 18.03
N ALA A 154 -15.91 -4.50 18.33
CA ALA A 154 -16.02 -3.93 19.66
C ALA A 154 -14.69 -3.78 20.42
N PHE A 155 -13.55 -3.69 19.72
CA PHE A 155 -12.29 -3.29 20.34
C PHE A 155 -12.30 -1.80 20.66
N THR A 156 -11.56 -1.38 21.67
CA THR A 156 -11.31 0.05 21.90
C THR A 156 -10.54 0.66 20.73
N PHE A 157 -10.61 1.98 20.57
CA PHE A 157 -9.89 2.68 19.50
C PHE A 157 -8.38 2.42 19.55
N ASN A 158 -7.80 2.38 20.75
CA ASN A 158 -6.37 2.10 20.94
C ASN A 158 -6.02 0.66 20.51
N GLU A 159 -6.82 -0.33 20.91
CA GLU A 159 -6.62 -1.72 20.47
C GLU A 159 -6.75 -1.88 18.96
N ALA A 160 -7.70 -1.19 18.33
CA ALA A 160 -7.86 -1.17 16.89
C ALA A 160 -6.63 -0.60 16.17
N THR A 161 -6.05 0.50 16.68
CA THR A 161 -4.81 1.06 16.12
C THR A 161 -3.61 0.12 16.33
N LEU A 162 -3.55 -0.58 17.46
CA LEU A 162 -2.51 -1.55 17.75
C LEU A 162 -2.59 -2.77 16.82
N LEU A 163 -3.79 -3.33 16.61
CA LEU A 163 -4.03 -4.41 15.65
C LEU A 163 -3.63 -4.01 14.23
N PHE A 164 -3.98 -2.78 13.82
CA PHE A 164 -3.60 -2.25 12.52
C PHE A 164 -2.08 -2.09 12.39
N SER A 165 -1.39 -1.62 13.43
CA SER A 165 0.07 -1.55 13.45
C SER A 165 0.74 -2.93 13.38
N ILE A 166 0.22 -3.94 14.09
CA ILE A 166 0.74 -5.32 14.03
C ILE A 166 0.68 -5.86 12.59
N LEU A 167 -0.39 -5.56 11.86
CA LEU A 167 -0.52 -5.91 10.44
C LEU A 167 0.58 -5.26 9.60
N GLN A 168 0.90 -3.99 9.86
CA GLN A 168 1.90 -3.24 9.10
C GLN A 168 3.34 -3.72 9.38
N ILE A 169 3.68 -4.03 10.63
CA ILE A 169 5.04 -4.51 10.99
C ILE A 169 5.31 -5.93 10.48
N ALA A 170 4.29 -6.80 10.44
CA ALA A 170 4.43 -8.14 9.87
C ALA A 170 4.91 -8.10 8.41
N GLY A 171 4.62 -7.01 7.70
CA GLY A 171 5.09 -6.77 6.34
C GLY A 171 6.60 -6.58 6.18
N ILE A 172 7.30 -6.06 7.22
CA ILE A 172 8.74 -5.72 7.14
C ILE A 172 9.58 -6.94 6.73
N PHE A 173 9.29 -8.09 7.31
CA PHE A 173 10.05 -9.32 7.07
C PHE A 173 9.56 -10.08 5.85
N SER A 174 8.40 -9.74 5.31
CA SER A 174 7.79 -10.51 4.25
C SER A 174 8.55 -10.43 2.94
N GLY A 175 9.03 -9.24 2.54
CA GLY A 175 9.77 -9.06 1.29
C GLY A 175 10.99 -10.00 1.18
N PRO A 176 11.97 -9.94 2.11
CA PRO A 176 13.14 -10.80 2.08
C PRO A 176 12.82 -12.30 2.16
N ILE A 177 11.87 -12.70 3.02
CA ILE A 177 11.52 -14.11 3.22
C ILE A 177 10.83 -14.65 1.96
N SER A 178 9.79 -13.95 1.50
CA SER A 178 9.02 -14.33 0.32
C SER A 178 9.89 -14.31 -0.94
N GLY A 179 10.79 -13.34 -1.07
CA GLY A 179 11.81 -13.27 -2.13
C GLY A 179 12.65 -14.55 -2.21
N ARG A 180 13.32 -14.92 -1.11
CA ARG A 180 14.14 -16.15 -1.05
C ARG A 180 13.32 -17.42 -1.33
N LEU A 181 12.12 -17.52 -0.77
CA LEU A 181 11.24 -18.66 -1.04
C LEU A 181 10.87 -18.71 -2.54
N SER A 182 10.65 -17.57 -3.17
CA SER A 182 10.28 -17.50 -4.58
C SER A 182 11.44 -17.76 -5.53
N ASP A 183 12.68 -17.50 -5.12
CA ASP A 183 13.88 -17.92 -5.85
C ASP A 183 14.02 -19.46 -5.86
N VAL A 184 13.66 -20.12 -4.75
CA VAL A 184 13.82 -21.58 -4.59
C VAL A 184 12.65 -22.35 -5.20
N PHE A 185 11.40 -21.95 -4.90
CA PHE A 185 10.20 -22.68 -5.30
C PHE A 185 9.56 -22.16 -6.60
N GLY A 186 10.03 -21.03 -7.11
CA GLY A 186 9.51 -20.34 -8.28
C GLY A 186 8.49 -19.24 -7.92
N ARG A 187 8.58 -18.12 -8.68
CA ARG A 187 7.76 -16.91 -8.47
C ARG A 187 6.26 -17.20 -8.43
N LYS A 188 5.74 -17.88 -9.46
CA LYS A 188 4.30 -18.15 -9.63
C LYS A 188 3.72 -18.97 -8.46
N LYS A 189 4.45 -19.99 -7.98
CA LYS A 189 4.01 -20.85 -6.87
C LYS A 189 3.92 -20.06 -5.56
N ILE A 190 4.92 -19.23 -5.26
CA ILE A 190 4.88 -18.40 -4.05
C ILE A 190 3.80 -17.33 -4.13
N ILE A 191 3.62 -16.67 -5.28
CA ILE A 191 2.49 -15.73 -5.47
C ILE A 191 1.16 -16.44 -5.20
N PHE A 192 0.96 -17.65 -5.74
CA PHE A 192 -0.25 -18.44 -5.48
C PHE A 192 -0.45 -18.72 -3.98
N SER A 193 0.60 -19.20 -3.29
CA SER A 193 0.54 -19.48 -1.85
C SER A 193 0.24 -18.22 -1.02
N LEU A 194 0.80 -17.08 -1.39
CA LEU A 194 0.54 -15.82 -0.69
C LEU A 194 -0.85 -15.27 -0.98
N ILE A 195 -1.41 -15.47 -2.20
CA ILE A 195 -2.82 -15.14 -2.47
C ILE A 195 -3.75 -15.96 -1.58
N MET A 196 -3.48 -17.28 -1.46
CA MET A 196 -4.24 -18.15 -0.57
C MET A 196 -4.15 -17.68 0.88
N LEU A 197 -2.93 -17.38 1.35
CA LEU A 197 -2.72 -16.88 2.70
C LEU A 197 -3.42 -15.53 2.94
N ASN A 198 -3.36 -14.61 1.98
CA ASN A 198 -4.01 -13.30 2.03
C ASN A 198 -5.54 -13.44 2.13
N SER A 199 -6.13 -14.25 1.25
CA SER A 199 -7.57 -14.50 1.24
C SER A 199 -8.03 -15.22 2.52
N LEU A 200 -7.33 -16.27 2.94
CA LEU A 200 -7.64 -17.00 4.17
C LEU A 200 -7.53 -16.10 5.40
N SER A 201 -6.49 -15.28 5.49
CA SER A 201 -6.30 -14.36 6.61
C SER A 201 -7.44 -13.35 6.70
N LEU A 202 -7.84 -12.72 5.58
CA LEU A 202 -9.03 -11.85 5.56
C LEU A 202 -10.29 -12.57 6.03
N PHE A 203 -10.51 -13.79 5.57
CA PHE A 203 -11.67 -14.58 5.98
C PHE A 203 -11.64 -14.90 7.48
N LEU A 204 -10.49 -15.29 8.02
CA LEU A 204 -10.32 -15.57 9.45
C LEU A 204 -10.57 -14.33 10.31
N MET A 205 -10.21 -13.13 9.84
CA MET A 205 -10.54 -11.87 10.54
C MET A 205 -12.05 -11.68 10.69
N THR A 206 -12.85 -12.16 9.73
CA THR A 206 -14.31 -12.09 9.81
C THR A 206 -14.90 -12.98 10.91
N MET A 207 -14.33 -14.16 11.12
CA MET A 207 -14.89 -15.19 12.00
C MET A 207 -14.40 -15.11 13.44
N THR A 208 -13.24 -14.50 13.69
CA THR A 208 -12.55 -14.58 14.99
C THR A 208 -12.61 -13.26 15.78
N HIS A 209 -12.55 -13.36 17.12
CA HIS A 209 -12.59 -12.22 18.06
C HIS A 209 -11.50 -12.34 19.17
N SER A 210 -10.58 -13.29 19.05
CA SER A 210 -9.62 -13.67 20.10
C SER A 210 -8.17 -13.58 19.60
N ILE A 211 -7.22 -14.28 20.24
CA ILE A 211 -5.82 -14.37 19.80
C ILE A 211 -5.68 -14.78 18.31
N LEU A 212 -6.65 -15.50 17.76
CA LEU A 212 -6.66 -15.86 16.34
C LEU A 212 -6.78 -14.63 15.41
N LEU A 213 -7.39 -13.54 15.88
CA LEU A 213 -7.47 -12.28 15.11
C LEU A 213 -6.09 -11.65 14.94
N TYR A 214 -5.27 -11.65 16.00
CA TYR A 214 -3.89 -11.17 15.95
C TYR A 214 -3.06 -11.99 14.97
N LEU A 215 -3.19 -13.32 15.01
CA LEU A 215 -2.54 -14.20 14.06
C LEU A 215 -3.00 -13.89 12.62
N ALA A 216 -4.30 -13.70 12.40
CA ALA A 216 -4.83 -13.35 11.08
C ALA A 216 -4.29 -11.99 10.57
N CYS A 217 -4.15 -10.97 11.44
CA CYS A 217 -3.51 -9.70 11.10
C CYS A 217 -2.05 -9.88 10.66
N ILE A 218 -1.28 -10.68 11.41
CA ILE A 218 0.13 -10.96 11.09
C ILE A 218 0.25 -11.70 9.76
N LEU A 219 -0.56 -12.74 9.56
CA LEU A 219 -0.55 -13.53 8.33
C LEU A 219 -1.01 -12.70 7.12
N PHE A 220 -2.01 -11.83 7.30
CA PHE A 220 -2.43 -10.91 6.25
C PHE A 220 -1.32 -9.93 5.88
N GLY A 221 -0.71 -9.27 6.87
CA GLY A 221 0.41 -8.36 6.68
C GLY A 221 1.58 -9.05 5.97
N PHE A 222 1.96 -10.23 6.44
CA PHE A 222 2.98 -11.03 5.77
C PHE A 222 2.58 -11.33 4.32
N ALA A 223 1.36 -11.82 4.07
CA ALA A 223 0.92 -12.19 2.74
C ALA A 223 0.94 -11.01 1.76
N ILE A 224 0.34 -9.88 2.14
CA ILE A 224 0.16 -8.76 1.23
C ILE A 224 1.47 -8.06 0.87
N PHE A 225 2.35 -7.81 1.84
CA PHE A 225 3.64 -7.18 1.56
C PHE A 225 4.58 -8.13 0.79
N GLY A 226 4.43 -9.45 0.98
CA GLY A 226 5.12 -10.45 0.17
C GLY A 226 4.63 -10.47 -1.27
N LEU A 227 3.32 -10.34 -1.48
CA LEU A 227 2.72 -10.22 -2.81
C LEU A 227 3.23 -8.96 -3.52
N LEU A 228 3.21 -7.80 -2.85
CA LEU A 228 3.75 -6.57 -3.42
C LEU A 228 5.21 -6.73 -3.87
N ALA A 229 6.06 -7.32 -3.02
CA ALA A 229 7.47 -7.51 -3.33
C ALA A 229 7.71 -8.50 -4.49
N ILE A 230 7.09 -9.68 -4.46
CA ILE A 230 7.34 -10.71 -5.48
C ILE A 230 6.67 -10.35 -6.81
N THR A 231 5.48 -9.74 -6.79
CA THR A 231 4.82 -9.32 -8.02
C THR A 231 5.65 -8.28 -8.77
N ASP A 232 6.25 -7.30 -8.08
CA ASP A 232 7.14 -6.33 -8.72
C ASP A 232 8.42 -6.99 -9.27
N ALA A 233 9.03 -7.91 -8.51
CA ALA A 233 10.18 -8.67 -8.97
C ALA A 233 9.85 -9.52 -10.21
N TYR A 234 8.74 -10.27 -10.17
CA TYR A 234 8.33 -11.13 -11.26
C TYR A 234 7.91 -10.32 -12.50
N LEU A 235 7.26 -9.17 -12.31
CA LEU A 235 6.94 -8.23 -13.38
C LEU A 235 8.23 -7.75 -14.07
N SER A 236 9.30 -7.49 -13.31
CA SER A 236 10.58 -7.09 -13.87
C SER A 236 11.28 -8.18 -14.68
N GLU A 237 11.13 -9.45 -14.29
CA GLU A 237 11.73 -10.59 -14.98
C GLU A 237 11.01 -10.94 -16.29
N ILE A 238 9.68 -10.80 -16.34
CA ILE A 238 8.87 -11.17 -17.52
C ILE A 238 8.66 -10.02 -18.50
N THR A 239 9.04 -8.79 -18.14
CA THR A 239 8.88 -7.60 -18.98
C THR A 239 10.20 -7.23 -19.65
N PRO A 240 10.23 -7.03 -20.98
CA PRO A 240 11.44 -6.57 -21.66
C PRO A 240 11.89 -5.19 -21.21
N GLU A 241 13.20 -4.95 -21.22
CA GLU A 241 13.83 -3.72 -20.72
C GLU A 241 13.24 -2.45 -21.37
N GLU A 242 12.84 -2.51 -22.64
CA GLU A 242 12.29 -1.37 -23.38
C GLU A 242 10.89 -0.94 -22.94
N SER A 243 10.22 -1.77 -22.13
CA SER A 243 8.85 -1.53 -21.66
C SER A 243 8.68 -1.67 -20.15
N LEU A 244 9.76 -2.00 -19.44
CA LEU A 244 9.77 -2.26 -18.00
C LEU A 244 9.22 -1.07 -17.21
N ARG A 245 9.72 0.14 -17.50
CA ARG A 245 9.23 1.37 -16.84
C ARG A 245 7.75 1.61 -17.09
N SER A 246 7.31 1.44 -18.34
CA SER A 246 5.91 1.57 -18.72
C SER A 246 5.01 0.55 -18.00
N MET A 247 5.42 -0.72 -17.89
CA MET A 247 4.64 -1.76 -17.20
C MET A 247 4.60 -1.55 -15.68
N ILE A 248 5.72 -1.19 -15.05
CA ILE A 248 5.73 -0.85 -13.60
C ILE A 248 4.83 0.36 -13.34
N GLY A 249 4.94 1.41 -14.17
CA GLY A 249 4.07 2.59 -14.07
C GLY A 249 2.60 2.24 -14.23
N LEU A 250 2.26 1.34 -15.14
CA LEU A 250 0.90 0.85 -15.35
C LEU A 250 0.40 0.02 -14.15
N ASN A 251 1.25 -0.84 -13.57
CA ASN A 251 0.95 -1.62 -12.37
C ASN A 251 0.61 -0.72 -11.17
N LEU A 252 1.45 0.29 -10.93
CA LEU A 252 1.24 1.27 -9.87
C LEU A 252 -0.03 2.08 -10.11
N SER A 253 -0.26 2.56 -11.34
CA SER A 253 -1.43 3.35 -11.70
C SER A 253 -2.73 2.58 -11.46
N ILE A 254 -2.80 1.32 -11.90
CA ILE A 254 -3.96 0.47 -11.64
C ILE A 254 -4.15 0.23 -10.15
N SER A 255 -3.07 -0.01 -9.40
CA SER A 255 -3.12 -0.20 -7.95
C SER A 255 -3.65 1.02 -7.18
N PHE A 256 -3.39 2.23 -7.68
CA PHE A 256 -3.97 3.46 -7.13
C PHE A 256 -5.42 3.68 -7.56
N ILE A 257 -5.77 3.38 -8.80
CA ILE A 257 -7.17 3.43 -9.28
C ILE A 257 -8.05 2.50 -8.43
N VAL A 258 -7.60 1.27 -8.18
CA VAL A 258 -8.27 0.33 -7.27
C VAL A 258 -8.37 0.95 -5.87
N GLY A 259 -7.31 1.59 -5.38
CA GLY A 259 -7.31 2.30 -4.09
C GLY A 259 -8.31 3.45 -3.98
N THR A 260 -8.68 4.09 -5.09
CA THR A 260 -9.68 5.17 -5.12
C THR A 260 -11.10 4.63 -5.20
N ILE A 261 -11.32 3.53 -5.94
CA ILE A 261 -12.66 2.98 -6.21
C ILE A 261 -13.15 2.09 -5.06
N ILE A 262 -12.26 1.27 -4.48
CA ILE A 262 -12.67 0.26 -3.50
C ILE A 262 -13.22 0.86 -2.19
N PRO A 263 -12.61 1.88 -1.56
CA PRO A 263 -13.12 2.37 -0.28
C PRO A 263 -14.56 2.92 -0.33
N PRO A 264 -14.98 3.76 -1.30
CA PRO A 264 -16.38 4.19 -1.39
C PRO A 264 -17.36 3.04 -1.62
N LEU A 265 -17.00 2.06 -2.48
CA LEU A 265 -17.83 0.88 -2.72
C LEU A 265 -17.96 0.02 -1.46
N LEU A 266 -16.85 -0.19 -0.75
CA LEU A 266 -16.82 -0.97 0.47
C LEU A 266 -17.59 -0.27 1.59
N GLY A 267 -17.47 1.06 1.73
CA GLY A 267 -18.23 1.86 2.70
C GLY A 267 -19.73 1.69 2.52
N ASN A 268 -20.23 1.86 1.29
CA ASN A 268 -21.64 1.62 0.98
C ASN A 268 -22.08 0.17 1.29
N MET A 269 -21.22 -0.81 1.00
CA MET A 269 -21.49 -2.21 1.33
C MET A 269 -21.50 -2.47 2.85
N ILE A 270 -20.65 -1.78 3.62
CA ILE A 270 -20.64 -1.83 5.09
C ILE A 270 -21.93 -1.22 5.65
N ASP A 271 -22.38 -0.09 5.13
CA ASP A 271 -23.60 0.58 5.59
C ASP A 271 -24.86 -0.29 5.40
N ILE A 272 -24.93 -1.04 4.29
CA ILE A 272 -26.09 -1.86 3.95
C ILE A 272 -26.02 -3.26 4.56
N TYR A 273 -24.85 -3.91 4.49
CA TYR A 273 -24.70 -5.35 4.80
C TYR A 273 -23.79 -5.62 6.00
N GLY A 274 -23.19 -4.59 6.60
CA GLY A 274 -22.27 -4.70 7.71
C GLY A 274 -20.85 -5.11 7.31
N PHE A 275 -19.94 -5.04 8.28
CA PHE A 275 -18.53 -5.31 8.07
C PHE A 275 -18.21 -6.75 7.71
N THR A 276 -18.87 -7.73 8.36
CA THR A 276 -18.54 -9.15 8.21
C THR A 276 -18.70 -9.62 6.77
N LEU A 277 -19.85 -9.32 6.13
CA LEU A 277 -20.07 -9.67 4.73
C LEU A 277 -19.10 -8.90 3.83
N SER A 278 -18.90 -7.61 4.12
CA SER A 278 -18.03 -6.75 3.31
C SER A 278 -16.59 -7.24 3.25
N PHE A 279 -16.02 -7.65 4.39
CA PHE A 279 -14.67 -8.20 4.47
C PHE A 279 -14.60 -9.63 3.91
N ALA A 280 -15.67 -10.42 4.02
CA ALA A 280 -15.75 -11.74 3.36
C ALA A 280 -15.72 -11.61 1.82
N VAL A 281 -16.39 -10.59 1.27
CA VAL A 281 -16.32 -10.26 -0.17
C VAL A 281 -14.90 -9.83 -0.57
N LEU A 282 -14.19 -9.05 0.25
CA LEU A 282 -12.78 -8.74 0.00
C LEU A 282 -11.88 -9.98 -0.03
N SER A 283 -12.12 -10.94 0.88
CA SER A 283 -11.42 -12.22 0.89
C SER A 283 -11.67 -13.02 -0.40
N ALA A 284 -12.93 -13.14 -0.81
CA ALA A 284 -13.33 -13.86 -2.02
C ALA A 284 -12.78 -13.19 -3.29
N THR A 285 -12.87 -11.86 -3.40
CA THR A 285 -12.32 -11.13 -4.54
C THR A 285 -10.80 -11.30 -4.63
N SER A 286 -10.10 -11.24 -3.50
CA SER A 286 -8.65 -11.49 -3.47
C SER A 286 -8.30 -12.89 -3.99
N LEU A 287 -9.10 -13.91 -3.67
CA LEU A 287 -8.92 -15.28 -4.14
C LEU A 287 -9.06 -15.41 -5.67
N LEU A 288 -9.95 -14.63 -6.28
CA LEU A 288 -10.17 -14.63 -7.74
C LEU A 288 -8.92 -14.22 -8.53
N SER A 289 -7.93 -13.59 -7.90
CA SER A 289 -6.65 -13.25 -8.54
C SER A 289 -5.87 -14.48 -9.03
N ILE A 290 -6.19 -15.69 -8.54
CA ILE A 290 -5.60 -16.94 -9.02
C ILE A 290 -5.95 -17.21 -10.49
N LEU A 291 -7.12 -16.78 -10.95
CA LEU A 291 -7.60 -17.03 -12.31
C LEU A 291 -6.65 -16.44 -13.39
N PRO A 292 -6.28 -15.14 -13.35
CA PRO A 292 -5.27 -14.62 -14.26
C PRO A 292 -3.87 -15.18 -13.99
N LEU A 293 -3.49 -15.45 -12.74
CA LEU A 293 -2.17 -15.99 -12.39
C LEU A 293 -1.91 -17.34 -13.08
N THR A 294 -2.87 -18.26 -13.02
CA THR A 294 -2.74 -19.61 -13.59
C THR A 294 -2.53 -19.58 -15.11
N ARG A 295 -3.05 -18.57 -15.80
CA ARG A 295 -2.90 -18.38 -17.26
C ARG A 295 -1.53 -17.87 -17.69
N ILE A 296 -0.70 -17.40 -16.75
CA ILE A 296 0.69 -17.03 -17.03
C ILE A 296 1.47 -18.31 -17.34
N ARG A 297 1.96 -18.45 -18.57
CA ARG A 297 2.83 -19.56 -18.97
C ARG A 297 4.24 -19.31 -18.46
N GLU A 298 4.79 -20.26 -17.71
CA GLU A 298 6.21 -20.24 -17.34
C GLU A 298 7.02 -20.46 -18.62
N ARG A 299 8.05 -19.62 -18.86
CA ARG A 299 9.02 -19.91 -19.91
C ARG A 299 9.89 -21.05 -19.38
N THR A 300 9.61 -22.27 -19.83
CA THR A 300 10.49 -23.43 -19.71
C THR A 300 11.78 -23.20 -20.49
#